data_AF-A0A2P8VVB4-F1
#
_entry.id   AF-A0A2P8VVB4-F1
#
_cell.length_a   1.000
_cell.length_b   1.000
_cell.length_c   1.000
_cell.angle_alpha   90.00
_cell.angle_beta   90.00
_cell.angle_gamma   90.00
#
_symmetry.space_group_name_H-M   'P 1'
#
loop_
_entity.id
_entity.type
_entity.pdbx_description
1 polymer ?
#
loop_
_entity_poly.entity_id
_entity_poly.type
_entity_poly.pdbx_seq_one_letter_code
_entity_poly.pdbx_strand_id
1 'polypeptide(L)'
;TPQDIPFLAPMIVRETYYRLLLGEQSEAVRQIATSGSTMQRIAEVIKLLKTNFTESLRVEDLAGQANMSAASFHRHFKKVTSMSPLQYQKQLRLLEARRLMLIEDADATNAAYQVGYESPSQFSREYSRMFGAPPIKDIERLRTA
;
A
#
# COMPACT_ATOMS: atom_id res chain seq x y z
N THR A 1 3.14 0.87 35.58
CA THR A 1 1.78 0.32 35.75
C THR A 1 0.84 1.01 34.76
N PRO A 2 -0.38 0.50 34.49
CA PRO A 2 -1.33 1.18 33.62
C PRO A 2 -1.63 2.64 34.02
N GLN A 3 -1.52 2.96 35.31
CA GLN A 3 -1.70 4.29 35.87
C GLN A 3 -0.59 5.29 35.47
N ASP A 4 0.61 4.79 35.16
CA ASP A 4 1.76 5.65 34.83
C ASP A 4 1.80 6.02 33.33
N ILE A 5 0.99 5.35 32.49
CA ILE A 5 1.00 5.51 31.03
C ILE A 5 0.78 6.96 30.60
N PRO A 6 -0.21 7.72 31.13
CA PRO A 6 -0.44 9.10 30.69
C PRO A 6 0.75 10.02 30.93
N PHE A 7 1.55 9.76 31.97
CA PHE A 7 2.71 10.56 32.34
C PHE A 7 3.99 10.09 31.63
N LEU A 8 4.26 8.78 31.61
CA LEU A 8 5.50 8.24 31.07
C LEU A 8 5.49 8.06 29.55
N ALA A 9 4.34 7.74 28.93
CA ALA A 9 4.28 7.44 27.51
C ALA A 9 4.77 8.60 26.62
N PRO A 10 4.39 9.88 26.85
CA PRO A 10 4.90 10.99 26.05
C PRO A 10 6.43 11.12 26.10
N MET A 11 7.04 10.86 27.26
CA MET A 11 8.50 10.91 27.44
C MET A 11 9.20 9.76 26.71
N ILE A 12 8.67 8.54 26.84
CA ILE A 12 9.20 7.35 26.17
C ILE A 12 9.11 7.50 24.64
N VAL A 13 7.98 8.03 24.14
CA VAL A 13 7.80 8.33 22.71
C VAL A 13 8.82 9.36 22.23
N ARG A 14 9.00 10.45 22.99
CA ARG A 14 9.95 11.52 22.64
C ARG A 14 11.40 11.02 22.64
N GLU A 15 11.77 10.19 23.61
CA GLU A 15 13.07 9.56 23.66
C GLU A 15 13.27 8.62 22.46
N THR A 16 12.26 7.82 22.13
CA THR A 16 12.29 6.91 20.97
C THR A 16 12.53 7.69 19.68
N TYR A 17 11.82 8.81 19.47
CA TYR A 17 12.06 9.70 18.34
C TYR A 17 13.46 10.31 18.34
N TYR A 18 13.94 10.79 19.49
CA TYR A 18 15.30 11.33 19.62
C TYR A 18 16.37 10.30 19.23
N ARG A 19 16.25 9.06 19.72
CA ARG A 19 17.17 7.97 19.38
C ARG A 19 17.09 7.60 17.89
N LEU A 20 15.90 7.56 17.30
CA LEU A 20 15.70 7.35 15.86
C LEU A 20 16.36 8.44 15.01
N LEU A 21 16.31 9.70 15.46
CA LEU A 21 16.92 10.85 14.78
C LEU A 21 18.45 10.93 14.95
N LEU A 22 19.03 10.17 15.87
CA LEU A 22 20.48 10.07 16.08
C LEU A 22 21.09 8.76 15.60
N GLY A 23 20.27 7.75 15.32
CA GLY A 23 20.73 6.46 14.81
C GLY A 23 21.19 6.50 13.36
N GLU A 24 21.72 5.37 12.88
CA GLU A 24 22.21 5.19 11.51
C GLU A 24 21.15 5.50 10.44
N GLN A 25 19.87 5.28 10.77
CA GLN A 25 18.73 5.54 9.87
C GLN A 25 18.19 6.97 9.95
N SER A 26 18.86 7.87 10.65
CA SER A 26 18.38 9.23 10.91
C SER A 26 18.08 10.03 9.64
N GLU A 27 18.83 9.83 8.55
CA GLU A 27 18.57 10.51 7.27
C GLU A 27 17.24 10.06 6.64
N ALA A 28 16.93 8.76 6.66
CA ALA A 28 15.65 8.26 6.19
C ALA A 28 14.49 8.82 7.04
N VAL A 29 14.66 8.85 8.37
CA VAL A 29 13.66 9.42 9.29
C VAL A 29 13.46 10.92 9.03
N ARG A 30 14.53 11.69 8.83
CA ARG A 30 14.45 13.12 8.46
C ARG A 30 13.71 13.30 7.14
N GLN A 31 14.01 12.47 6.14
CA GLN A 31 13.29 12.54 4.87
C GLN A 31 11.80 12.22 5.03
N ILE A 32 11.39 11.33 5.93
CA ILE A 32 9.96 11.07 6.16
C ILE A 32 9.31 12.23 6.93
N ALA A 33 10.00 12.76 7.95
CA ALA A 33 9.45 13.73 8.89
C ALA A 33 9.48 15.19 8.39
N THR A 34 10.31 15.50 7.39
CA THR A 34 10.45 16.86 6.87
C THR A 34 9.36 17.17 5.86
N SER A 35 8.48 18.10 6.23
CA SER A 35 7.47 18.72 5.36
C SER A 35 8.03 19.08 3.98
N GLY A 36 7.49 18.48 2.93
CA GLY A 36 7.83 18.77 1.53
C GLY A 36 8.98 17.94 0.94
N SER A 37 9.53 16.97 1.68
CA SER A 37 10.54 16.08 1.14
C SER A 37 9.99 15.22 -0.02
N THR A 38 10.90 14.68 -0.85
CA THR A 38 10.54 13.70 -1.88
C THR A 38 9.90 12.45 -1.29
N MET A 39 10.38 11.95 -0.14
CA MET A 39 9.84 10.73 0.47
C MET A 39 8.43 10.95 1.04
N GLN A 40 8.18 12.10 1.67
CA GLN A 40 6.85 12.43 2.18
C GLN A 40 5.85 12.62 1.03
N ARG A 41 6.23 13.30 -0.06
CA ARG A 41 5.38 13.44 -1.24
C ARG A 41 4.99 12.10 -1.84
N ILE A 42 5.93 11.15 -1.92
CA ILE A 42 5.63 9.77 -2.34
C ILE A 42 4.72 9.06 -1.33
N ALA A 43 4.93 9.25 -0.02
CA ALA A 43 4.09 8.65 1.01
C ALA A 43 2.63 9.13 0.93
N GLU A 44 2.40 10.42 0.67
CA GLU A 44 1.04 10.96 0.45
C GLU A 44 0.39 10.38 -0.80
N VAL A 45 1.14 10.24 -1.90
CA VAL A 45 0.62 9.57 -3.11
C VAL A 45 0.28 8.10 -2.84
N ILE A 46 1.11 7.37 -2.09
CA ILE A 46 0.82 5.99 -1.70
C ILE A 46 -0.46 5.93 -0.85
N LYS A 47 -0.65 6.88 0.07
CA LYS A 47 -1.85 6.98 0.90
C LYS A 47 -3.10 7.22 0.05
N LEU A 48 -3.03 8.13 -0.92
CA LEU A 48 -4.13 8.36 -1.87
C LEU A 48 -4.44 7.07 -2.64
N LEU A 49 -3.40 6.42 -3.17
CA LEU A 49 -3.57 5.21 -3.96
C LEU A 49 -4.22 4.08 -3.15
N LYS A 50 -3.88 3.94 -1.86
CA LYS A 50 -4.53 2.98 -0.95
C LYS A 50 -6.01 3.30 -0.69
N THR A 51 -6.42 4.55 -0.85
CA THR A 51 -7.81 4.96 -0.66
C THR A 51 -8.61 4.80 -1.95
N ASN A 52 -7.99 5.07 -3.10
CA ASN A 52 -8.64 5.12 -4.41
C ASN A 52 -8.15 4.01 -5.37
N PHE A 53 -7.75 2.85 -4.85
CA PHE A 53 -7.12 1.81 -5.68
C PHE A 53 -8.08 1.22 -6.73
N THR A 54 -9.39 1.36 -6.58
CA THR A 54 -10.42 0.88 -7.53
C THR A 54 -10.57 1.78 -8.76
N GLU A 55 -10.11 3.02 -8.69
CA GLU A 55 -10.22 4.01 -9.78
C GLU A 55 -9.17 3.76 -10.88
N SER A 56 -9.43 4.29 -12.07
CA SER A 56 -8.44 4.25 -13.16
C SER A 56 -7.23 5.12 -12.82
N LEU A 57 -6.03 4.59 -13.05
CA LEU A 57 -4.78 5.24 -12.66
C LEU A 57 -4.06 5.85 -13.84
N ARG A 58 -3.78 7.15 -13.76
CA ARG A 58 -2.85 7.86 -14.66
C ARG A 58 -1.61 8.25 -13.88
N VAL A 59 -0.44 7.83 -14.36
CA VAL A 59 0.83 8.07 -13.65
C VAL A 59 1.17 9.56 -13.64
N GLU A 60 0.79 10.28 -14.68
CA GLU A 60 0.97 11.72 -14.84
C GLU A 60 0.24 12.50 -13.75
N ASP A 61 -0.98 12.08 -13.40
CA ASP A 61 -1.78 12.73 -12.36
C ASP A 61 -1.13 12.55 -10.97
N LEU A 62 -0.64 11.34 -10.68
CA LEU A 62 0.10 11.06 -9.43
C LEU A 62 1.43 11.84 -9.36
N ALA A 63 2.13 11.93 -10.50
CA ALA A 63 3.37 12.69 -10.58
C ALA A 63 3.11 14.19 -10.35
N GLY A 64 2.03 14.72 -10.91
CA GLY A 64 1.56 16.09 -10.68
C GLY A 64 1.26 16.37 -9.21
N GLN A 65 0.53 15.47 -8.53
CA GLN A 65 0.26 15.58 -7.09
C GLN A 65 1.54 15.55 -6.24
N ALA A 66 2.56 14.79 -6.66
CA ALA A 66 3.86 14.76 -6.02
C ALA A 66 4.76 15.96 -6.39
N ASN A 67 4.30 16.89 -7.25
CA ASN A 67 5.10 17.96 -7.83
C ASN A 67 6.38 17.44 -8.51
N MET A 68 6.23 16.37 -9.31
CA MET A 68 7.33 15.69 -10.01
C MET A 68 7.01 15.49 -11.48
N SER A 69 8.05 15.42 -12.32
CA SER A 69 7.93 14.81 -13.64
C SER A 69 7.65 13.31 -13.53
N ALA A 70 6.97 12.73 -14.52
CA ALA A 70 6.65 11.29 -14.54
C ALA A 70 7.89 10.40 -14.34
N ALA A 71 9.02 10.75 -14.96
CA ALA A 71 10.28 10.00 -14.81
C ALA A 71 10.84 10.06 -13.38
N SER A 72 10.82 11.25 -12.75
CA SER A 72 11.27 11.41 -11.36
C SER A 72 10.35 10.65 -10.40
N PHE A 73 9.03 10.78 -10.60
CA PHE A 73 8.02 10.08 -9.82
C PHE A 73 8.21 8.56 -9.90
N HIS A 74 8.35 7.98 -11.10
CA HIS A 74 8.59 6.55 -11.28
C HIS A 74 9.82 6.06 -10.51
N ARG A 75 10.93 6.78 -10.60
CA ARG A 75 12.17 6.43 -9.90
C ARG A 75 11.99 6.43 -8.39
N HIS A 76 11.38 7.49 -7.85
CA HIS A 76 11.19 7.61 -6.40
C HIS A 76 10.13 6.65 -5.86
N PHE A 77 9.02 6.48 -6.58
CA PHE A 77 7.98 5.50 -6.24
C PHE A 77 8.55 4.08 -6.20
N LYS A 78 9.32 3.68 -7.23
CA LYS A 78 9.99 2.37 -7.26
C LYS A 78 11.06 2.25 -6.16
N LYS A 79 11.79 3.31 -5.82
CA LYS A 79 12.74 3.28 -4.71
C LYS A 79 12.05 2.99 -3.37
N VAL A 80 10.84 3.53 -3.17
CA VAL A 80 10.08 3.37 -1.92
C VAL A 80 9.30 2.04 -1.88
N THR A 81 8.68 1.64 -2.99
CA THR A 81 7.76 0.49 -3.03
C THR A 81 8.35 -0.76 -3.68
N SER A 82 9.52 -0.66 -4.31
CA SER A 82 10.12 -1.67 -5.19
C SER A 82 9.28 -2.02 -6.44
N MET A 83 8.19 -1.29 -6.69
CA MET A 83 7.23 -1.57 -7.77
C MET A 83 6.92 -0.31 -8.58
N SER A 84 6.35 -0.48 -9.78
CA SER A 84 5.72 0.64 -10.48
C SER A 84 4.36 0.99 -9.84
N PRO A 85 3.85 2.22 -10.01
CA PRO A 85 2.53 2.61 -9.50
C PRO A 85 1.40 1.66 -9.94
N LEU A 86 1.39 1.26 -11.22
CA LEU A 86 0.41 0.32 -11.76
C LEU A 86 0.52 -1.08 -11.15
N GLN A 87 1.74 -1.58 -10.94
CA GLN A 87 1.97 -2.87 -10.28
C GLN A 87 1.50 -2.83 -8.83
N TYR A 88 1.77 -1.74 -8.13
CA TYR A 88 1.37 -1.55 -6.74
C TYR A 88 -0.16 -1.45 -6.61
N GLN A 89 -0.85 -0.70 -7.47
CA GLN A 89 -2.32 -0.67 -7.50
C GLN A 89 -2.91 -2.06 -7.77
N LYS A 90 -2.35 -2.78 -8.75
CA LYS A 90 -2.79 -4.14 -9.08
C LYS A 90 -2.64 -5.07 -7.87
N GLN A 91 -1.54 -4.98 -7.13
CA GLN A 91 -1.35 -5.72 -5.89
C GLN A 91 -2.38 -5.35 -4.82
N LEU A 92 -2.68 -4.06 -4.63
CA LEU A 92 -3.73 -3.63 -3.69
C LEU A 92 -5.10 -4.24 -4.05
N ARG A 93 -5.49 -4.17 -5.32
CA ARG A 93 -6.75 -4.75 -5.81
C ARG A 93 -6.83 -6.26 -5.53
N LEU A 94 -5.77 -7.00 -5.85
CA LEU A 94 -5.74 -8.45 -5.66
C LEU A 94 -5.75 -8.87 -4.19
N LEU A 95 -5.04 -8.13 -3.31
CA LEU A 95 -5.08 -8.35 -1.87
C LEU A 95 -6.46 -8.07 -1.30
N GLU A 96 -7.11 -6.98 -1.72
CA GLU A 96 -8.45 -6.65 -1.23
C GLU A 96 -9.48 -7.66 -1.73
N ALA A 97 -9.41 -8.11 -2.98
CA ALA A 97 -10.30 -9.15 -3.48
C ALA A 97 -10.15 -10.45 -2.68
N ARG A 98 -8.91 -10.82 -2.32
CA ARG A 98 -8.65 -11.97 -1.45
C ARG A 98 -9.28 -11.78 -0.07
N ARG A 99 -9.20 -10.57 0.51
CA ARG A 99 -9.85 -10.23 1.78
C ARG A 99 -11.37 -10.37 1.68
N LEU A 100 -11.99 -9.80 0.65
CA LEU A 100 -13.44 -9.88 0.41
C LEU A 100 -13.92 -11.33 0.28
N MET A 101 -13.23 -12.16 -0.50
CA MET A 101 -13.60 -13.57 -0.66
C MET A 101 -13.37 -14.39 0.62
N LEU A 102 -12.39 -14.03 1.45
CA LEU A 102 -12.08 -14.77 2.67
C LEU A 102 -12.99 -14.38 3.84
N ILE A 103 -13.25 -13.09 4.01
CA ILE A 103 -13.93 -12.52 5.20
C ILE A 103 -15.41 -12.28 4.95
N GLU A 104 -15.79 -11.89 3.73
CA GLU A 104 -17.15 -11.45 3.39
C GLU A 104 -17.88 -12.46 2.50
N ASP A 105 -17.34 -13.67 2.32
CA ASP A 105 -17.89 -14.74 1.48
C ASP A 105 -18.25 -14.31 0.05
N ALA A 106 -17.62 -13.24 -0.46
CA ALA A 106 -17.84 -12.78 -1.83
C ALA A 106 -17.35 -13.83 -2.84
N ASP A 107 -18.13 -14.07 -3.90
CA ASP A 107 -17.64 -14.86 -5.02
C ASP A 107 -16.56 -14.12 -5.81
N ALA A 108 -15.74 -14.85 -6.56
CA ALA A 108 -14.60 -14.30 -7.29
C ALA A 108 -14.98 -13.25 -8.35
N THR A 109 -16.17 -13.36 -8.93
CA THR A 109 -16.66 -12.42 -9.95
C THR A 109 -17.07 -11.10 -9.29
N ASN A 110 -17.85 -11.17 -8.21
CA ASN A 110 -18.25 -10.00 -7.43
C ASN A 110 -17.03 -9.29 -6.84
N ALA A 111 -16.10 -10.04 -6.22
CA ALA A 111 -14.86 -9.48 -5.69
C ALA A 111 -14.01 -8.79 -6.77
N ALA A 112 -13.94 -9.35 -7.99
CA ALA A 112 -13.24 -8.72 -9.11
C ALA A 112 -13.82 -7.34 -9.46
N TYR A 113 -15.15 -7.25 -9.58
CA TYR A 113 -15.81 -5.98 -9.89
C TYR A 113 -15.66 -4.97 -8.76
N GLN A 114 -15.78 -5.39 -7.50
CA GLN A 114 -15.64 -4.49 -6.34
C GLN A 114 -14.25 -3.86 -6.26
N VAL A 115 -13.20 -4.58 -6.66
CA VAL A 115 -11.83 -4.03 -6.68
C VAL A 115 -11.46 -3.34 -8.00
N GLY A 116 -12.43 -3.13 -8.90
CA GLY A 116 -12.25 -2.32 -10.11
C GLY A 116 -11.69 -3.07 -11.33
N TYR A 117 -11.85 -4.40 -11.42
CA TYR A 117 -11.63 -5.12 -12.67
C TYR A 117 -12.89 -5.08 -13.54
N GLU A 118 -12.71 -4.82 -14.84
CA GLU A 118 -13.80 -4.89 -15.83
C GLU A 118 -14.05 -6.33 -16.31
N SER A 119 -13.05 -7.21 -16.18
CA SER A 119 -13.10 -8.59 -16.66
C SER A 119 -12.72 -9.59 -15.55
N PRO A 120 -13.65 -10.43 -15.09
CA PRO A 120 -13.37 -11.53 -14.14
C PRO A 120 -12.31 -12.51 -14.67
N SER A 121 -12.25 -12.71 -15.99
CA SER A 121 -11.23 -13.55 -16.64
C SER A 121 -9.84 -12.92 -16.62
N GLN A 122 -9.74 -11.58 -16.69
CA GLN A 122 -8.47 -10.89 -16.45
C GLN A 122 -8.06 -11.00 -14.99
N PHE A 123 -8.98 -10.70 -14.07
CA PHE A 123 -8.77 -10.83 -12.63
C PHE A 123 -8.23 -12.21 -12.26
N SER A 124 -8.89 -13.28 -12.70
CA SER A 124 -8.50 -14.66 -12.35
C SER A 124 -7.08 -15.02 -12.82
N ARG A 125 -6.67 -14.54 -14.00
CA ARG A 125 -5.31 -14.74 -14.52
C ARG A 125 -4.26 -13.99 -13.70
N GLU A 126 -4.55 -12.75 -13.33
CA GLU A 126 -3.63 -11.93 -12.54
C GLU A 126 -3.54 -12.38 -11.08
N TYR A 127 -4.67 -12.77 -10.50
CA TYR A 127 -4.76 -13.38 -9.18
C TYR A 127 -3.91 -14.64 -9.10
N SER A 128 -4.09 -15.57 -10.05
CA SER A 128 -3.32 -16.82 -10.09
C SER A 128 -1.83 -16.57 -10.24
N ARG A 129 -1.43 -15.54 -11.01
CA ARG A 129 -0.02 -15.15 -11.15
C ARG A 129 0.57 -14.64 -9.84
N MET A 130 -0.22 -13.94 -9.02
CA MET A 130 0.24 -13.36 -7.75
C MET A 130 0.23 -14.37 -6.60
N PHE A 131 -0.82 -15.17 -6.46
CA PHE A 131 -1.02 -16.07 -5.30
C PHE A 131 -0.68 -17.54 -5.59
N GLY A 132 -0.37 -17.88 -6.85
CA GLY A 132 0.01 -19.23 -7.27
C GLY A 132 -1.17 -20.19 -7.47
N ALA A 133 -2.40 -19.77 -7.22
CA ALA A 133 -3.60 -20.58 -7.41
C ALA A 133 -4.80 -19.72 -7.85
N PRO A 134 -5.79 -20.29 -8.56
CA PRO A 134 -7.04 -19.61 -8.87
C PRO A 134 -7.81 -19.16 -7.62
N PRO A 135 -8.62 -18.08 -7.70
CA PRO A 135 -9.32 -17.50 -6.56
C PRO A 135 -10.02 -18.51 -5.65
N ILE A 136 -10.90 -19.35 -6.21
CA ILE A 136 -11.69 -20.32 -5.43
C ILE A 136 -10.78 -21.30 -4.69
N LYS A 137 -9.81 -21.91 -5.39
CA LYS A 137 -8.87 -22.88 -4.80
C LYS A 137 -7.99 -22.26 -3.72
N ASP A 138 -7.57 -21.01 -3.90
CA ASP A 138 -6.76 -20.31 -2.90
C ASP A 138 -7.57 -20.05 -1.62
N ILE A 139 -8.83 -19.63 -1.75
CA ILE A 139 -9.71 -19.36 -0.61
C ILE A 139 -10.09 -20.66 0.13
N GLU A 140 -10.38 -21.74 -0.59
CA GLU A 140 -10.61 -23.07 0.02
C GLU A 140 -9.39 -23.52 0.86
N ARG A 141 -8.18 -23.33 0.32
CA ARG A 141 -6.92 -23.62 1.05
C ARG A 141 -6.75 -22.74 2.29
N LEU A 142 -7.11 -21.46 2.21
CA LEU A 142 -6.98 -20.53 3.34
C LEU A 142 -8.01 -20.78 4.45
N ARG A 143 -9.21 -21.28 4.12
CA ARG A 143 -10.24 -21.62 5.12
C ARG A 143 -9.95 -22.91 5.88
N THR A 144 -9.10 -23.77 5.31
CA THR A 144 -8.75 -25.08 5.87
C THR A 144 -7.42 -25.08 6.64
N ALA A 145 -6.66 -23.98 6.58
CA ALA A 145 -5.41 -23.76 7.31
C ALA A 145 -5.66 -23.07 8.65
#